data_AF-A0A2Z5A272-F1
#
_entry.id   AF-A0A2Z5A272-F1
#
_cell.length_a   1.000
_cell.length_b   1.000
_cell.length_c   1.000
_cell.angle_alpha   90.00
_cell.angle_beta   90.00
_cell.angle_gamma   90.00
#
_symmetry.space_group_name_H-M   'P 1'
#
loop_
_entity.id
_entity.type
_entity.pdbx_description
1 polymer ?
#
loop_
_entity_poly.entity_id
_entity_poly.type
_entity_poly.pdbx_seq_one_letter_code
_entity_poly.pdbx_strand_id
1 'polypeptide(L)'
;MWQNPQQQLFWRDYTYSPKGNLQTLSDHRNRRSYQYDPLDRLTRIDFSHSEPPEHFSHDPAGNLLMQDRPGPTTVKGNRLLREGDRHYDYDAFGNLIRERHGQALVSAYRYDSQHRLIGITTADGRETSYRYDAFGRRISKTVDGLTTEFFWQGDQVVAENSPRHHRSYIYEPGTFRPLAMLNGEGADARPFYYHLDHLGTPQELTNPAGQIVWSARYNGYGKVTELKHGDGEQLEQPLRFQGQYFDPESGLHYNRHRYYNPETGRYLTPDPSKLAGGLNGYRYTLNPTGWVDPLGLVDCPGKGGCRPAVGEQDPAAKVGVDEGEPALPMTAEQRRARIDELAEANAKRRVVAMEEKYRMHTVEKHSSEISDVALKQRAINGANPHTGEIPKGANGSLSSQFSNWRIHLSALNKSMTRERLGLDPFTGLDHKKDRIVRQELPGAGRGYKPNKKDKENPKLNESLNWFEVKFSKDGVPYTGFPMEKK
;
A
#
# COMPACT_ATOMS: atom_id res chain seq x y z
N MET A 1 58.15 -10.33 -22.68
CA MET A 1 57.00 -11.22 -22.42
C MET A 1 56.27 -10.68 -21.20
N TRP A 2 55.21 -9.90 -21.41
CA TRP A 2 54.30 -9.48 -20.34
C TRP A 2 52.87 -9.61 -20.87
N GLN A 3 52.38 -10.85 -20.94
CA GLN A 3 50.95 -11.13 -20.96
C GLN A 3 50.71 -11.99 -19.74
N ASN A 4 50.47 -11.37 -18.59
CA ASN A 4 49.68 -12.01 -17.56
C ASN A 4 48.24 -11.89 -18.06
N PRO A 5 47.57 -12.97 -18.49
CA PRO A 5 46.16 -12.89 -18.79
C PRO A 5 45.48 -12.50 -17.47
N GLN A 6 44.85 -11.33 -17.42
CA GLN A 6 43.93 -11.01 -16.34
C GLN A 6 42.88 -12.13 -16.32
N GLN A 7 42.96 -13.01 -15.34
CA GLN A 7 42.02 -14.10 -15.19
C GLN A 7 40.68 -13.46 -14.84
N GLN A 8 39.76 -13.41 -15.80
CA GLN A 8 38.44 -12.85 -15.60
C GLN A 8 37.71 -13.68 -14.53
N LEU A 9 37.61 -13.14 -13.31
CA LEU A 9 37.05 -13.84 -12.15
C LEU A 9 35.54 -14.07 -12.28
N PHE A 10 34.84 -13.12 -12.90
CA PHE A 10 33.40 -13.18 -13.14
C PHE A 10 33.04 -12.44 -14.44
N TRP A 11 32.07 -12.98 -15.15
CA TRP A 11 31.40 -12.35 -16.29
C TRP A 11 29.95 -12.81 -16.32
N ARG A 12 29.07 -11.97 -16.84
CA ARG A 12 27.64 -12.24 -17.01
C ARG A 12 27.14 -11.59 -18.29
N ASP A 13 26.57 -12.40 -19.16
CA ASP A 13 25.92 -11.96 -20.40
C ASP A 13 24.42 -12.16 -20.29
N TYR A 14 23.68 -11.09 -20.59
CA TYR A 14 22.23 -11.06 -20.55
C TYR A 14 21.68 -10.83 -21.96
N THR A 15 20.69 -11.61 -22.35
CA THR A 15 19.90 -11.34 -23.57
C THR A 15 18.46 -11.10 -23.20
N TYR A 16 17.79 -10.22 -23.94
CA TYR A 16 16.43 -9.81 -23.65
C TYR A 16 15.56 -9.96 -24.90
N SER A 17 14.29 -10.31 -24.68
CA SER A 17 13.30 -10.29 -25.75
C SER A 17 12.97 -8.84 -26.15
N PRO A 18 12.31 -8.62 -27.30
CA PRO A 18 11.83 -7.29 -27.68
C PRO A 18 10.87 -6.66 -26.65
N LYS A 19 10.23 -7.46 -25.79
CA LYS A 19 9.38 -6.98 -24.69
C LYS A 19 10.16 -6.59 -23.43
N GLY A 20 11.47 -6.83 -23.40
CA GLY A 20 12.33 -6.58 -22.25
C GLY A 20 12.41 -7.71 -21.23
N ASN A 21 11.81 -8.88 -21.50
CA ASN A 21 11.97 -10.05 -20.61
C ASN A 21 13.36 -10.66 -20.80
N LEU A 22 14.02 -11.02 -19.70
CA LEU A 22 15.30 -11.73 -19.73
C LEU A 22 15.13 -13.08 -20.44
N GLN A 23 15.83 -13.33 -21.54
CA GLN A 23 15.77 -14.60 -22.29
C GLN A 23 16.86 -15.56 -21.87
N THR A 24 18.10 -15.08 -21.74
CA THR A 24 19.22 -15.91 -21.29
C THR A 24 20.13 -15.14 -20.34
N LEU A 25 20.65 -15.86 -19.36
CA LEU A 25 21.79 -15.46 -18.52
C LEU A 25 22.90 -16.48 -18.73
N SER A 26 24.04 -16.06 -19.24
CA SER A 26 25.25 -16.89 -19.28
C SER A 26 26.27 -16.28 -18.35
N ASP A 27 26.89 -17.08 -17.49
CA ASP A 27 28.00 -16.66 -16.66
C ASP A 27 29.11 -17.72 -16.65
N HIS A 28 30.21 -17.42 -15.96
CA HIS A 28 31.35 -18.32 -15.78
C HIS A 28 31.01 -19.69 -15.17
N ARG A 29 29.82 -19.86 -14.57
CA ARG A 29 29.38 -21.08 -13.89
C ARG A 29 28.32 -21.83 -14.67
N ASN A 30 27.40 -21.13 -15.34
CA ASN A 30 26.19 -21.71 -15.89
C ASN A 30 25.54 -20.85 -16.98
N ARG A 31 24.76 -21.49 -17.84
CA ARG A 31 23.82 -20.80 -18.74
C ARG A 31 22.39 -21.18 -18.39
N ARG A 32 21.54 -20.16 -18.26
CA ARG A 32 20.11 -20.26 -17.95
C ARG A 32 19.29 -19.67 -19.08
N SER A 33 18.20 -20.32 -19.45
CA SER A 33 17.19 -19.73 -20.35
C SER A 33 15.83 -19.66 -19.67
N TYR A 34 15.15 -18.55 -19.87
CA TYR A 34 13.92 -18.21 -19.17
C TYR A 34 12.73 -18.22 -20.14
N GLN A 35 11.63 -18.82 -19.71
CA GLN A 35 10.38 -18.87 -20.47
C GLN A 35 9.26 -18.17 -19.70
N TYR A 36 8.38 -17.53 -20.45
CA TYR A 36 7.28 -16.72 -19.91
C TYR A 36 5.97 -17.11 -20.57
N ASP A 37 4.87 -16.88 -19.88
CA ASP A 37 3.54 -16.95 -20.48
C ASP A 37 3.19 -15.64 -21.24
N PRO A 38 2.04 -15.58 -21.94
CA PRO A 38 1.62 -14.37 -22.66
C PRO A 38 1.41 -13.12 -21.79
N LEU A 39 1.32 -13.27 -20.46
CA LEU A 39 1.21 -12.17 -19.48
C LEU A 39 2.58 -11.78 -18.89
N ASP A 40 3.67 -12.23 -19.53
CA ASP A 40 5.07 -11.97 -19.13
C ASP A 40 5.42 -12.52 -17.73
N ARG A 41 4.69 -13.53 -17.25
CA ARG A 41 5.00 -14.22 -15.98
C ARG A 41 5.98 -15.35 -16.23
N LEU A 42 7.01 -15.46 -15.39
CA LEU A 42 8.01 -16.53 -15.46
C LEU A 42 7.33 -17.90 -15.25
N THR A 43 7.51 -18.83 -16.19
CA THR A 43 6.94 -20.19 -16.12
C THR A 43 8.01 -21.28 -16.04
N ARG A 44 9.21 -21.02 -16.54
CA ARG A 44 10.29 -22.02 -16.56
C ARG A 44 11.68 -21.39 -16.61
N ILE A 45 12.63 -22.02 -15.94
CA ILE A 45 14.07 -21.78 -16.11
C ILE A 45 14.73 -23.10 -16.47
N ASP A 46 15.39 -23.13 -17.63
CA ASP A 46 16.21 -24.26 -18.05
C ASP A 46 17.69 -23.98 -17.77
N PHE A 47 18.41 -25.02 -17.35
CA PHE A 47 19.85 -24.97 -17.07
C PHE A 47 20.62 -25.71 -18.17
N SER A 48 21.80 -25.20 -18.52
CA SER A 48 22.66 -25.82 -19.54
C SER A 48 23.34 -27.12 -19.11
N HIS A 49 23.34 -27.43 -17.82
CA HIS A 49 23.90 -28.66 -17.24
C HIS A 49 22.80 -29.65 -16.87
N SER A 50 23.17 -30.81 -16.30
CA SER A 50 22.24 -31.87 -15.86
C SER A 50 21.36 -31.50 -14.65
N GLU A 51 21.24 -30.22 -14.31
CA GLU A 51 20.30 -29.74 -13.29
C GLU A 51 18.87 -29.80 -13.86
N PRO A 52 17.88 -30.28 -13.08
CA PRO A 52 16.49 -30.29 -13.54
C PRO A 52 15.98 -28.85 -13.72
N PRO A 53 15.11 -28.60 -14.72
CA PRO A 53 14.52 -27.28 -14.92
C PRO A 53 13.64 -26.88 -13.73
N GLU A 54 13.59 -25.57 -13.46
CA GLU A 54 12.63 -24.99 -12.53
C GLU A 54 11.31 -24.72 -13.25
N HIS A 55 10.19 -25.08 -12.61
CA HIS A 55 8.86 -24.87 -13.15
C HIS A 55 7.99 -24.03 -12.21
N PHE A 56 7.28 -23.08 -12.80
CA PHE A 56 6.41 -22.15 -12.08
C PHE A 56 5.03 -22.16 -12.73
N SER A 57 4.00 -22.37 -11.91
CA SER A 57 2.62 -22.28 -12.36
C SER A 57 1.94 -21.08 -11.71
N HIS A 58 1.03 -20.47 -12.45
CA HIS A 58 0.27 -19.33 -11.99
C HIS A 58 -1.22 -19.59 -12.19
N ASP A 59 -2.02 -19.35 -11.16
CA ASP A 59 -3.47 -19.34 -11.34
C ASP A 59 -3.94 -18.05 -12.07
N PRO A 60 -5.22 -17.97 -12.48
CA PRO A 60 -5.77 -16.76 -13.12
C PRO A 60 -5.73 -15.49 -12.24
N ALA A 61 -5.63 -15.64 -10.92
CA ALA A 61 -5.49 -14.53 -9.97
C ALA A 61 -4.02 -14.14 -9.72
N GLY A 62 -3.07 -14.80 -10.40
CA GLY A 62 -1.64 -14.52 -10.31
C GLY A 62 -0.97 -15.07 -9.05
N ASN A 63 -1.56 -16.08 -8.40
CA ASN A 63 -0.89 -16.81 -7.33
C ASN A 63 0.15 -17.76 -7.92
N LEU A 64 1.39 -17.67 -7.42
CA LEU A 64 2.44 -18.63 -7.71
C LEU A 64 2.12 -19.95 -7.01
N LEU A 65 2.17 -21.04 -7.77
CA LEU A 65 2.01 -22.41 -7.31
C LEU A 65 3.34 -23.13 -7.59
N MET A 66 4.12 -23.36 -6.54
CA MET A 66 5.41 -24.04 -6.66
C MET A 66 5.19 -25.51 -7.01
N GLN A 67 5.95 -26.02 -7.97
CA GLN A 67 5.82 -27.42 -8.44
C GLN A 67 6.85 -28.37 -7.83
N ASP A 68 7.78 -27.87 -7.01
CA ASP A 68 8.76 -28.68 -6.29
C ASP A 68 8.16 -29.43 -5.08
N ARG A 69 6.86 -29.24 -4.81
CA ARG A 69 6.13 -29.91 -3.73
C ARG A 69 4.98 -30.76 -4.29
N PRO A 70 5.12 -32.10 -4.32
CA PRO A 70 4.05 -32.96 -4.76
C PRO A 70 2.86 -32.90 -3.80
N GLY A 71 1.65 -32.83 -4.36
CA GLY A 71 0.40 -32.89 -3.61
C GLY A 71 -0.55 -31.74 -3.94
N PRO A 72 -1.69 -31.65 -3.22
CA PRO A 72 -2.74 -30.70 -3.55
C PRO A 72 -2.40 -29.28 -3.08
N THR A 73 -2.59 -28.31 -3.96
CA THR A 73 -2.51 -26.88 -3.62
C THR A 73 -3.91 -26.30 -3.52
N THR A 74 -4.17 -25.52 -2.46
CA THR A 74 -5.47 -24.89 -2.24
C THR A 74 -5.28 -23.42 -1.94
N VAL A 75 -5.85 -22.56 -2.77
CA VAL A 75 -5.83 -21.10 -2.63
C VAL A 75 -7.26 -20.58 -2.55
N LYS A 76 -7.54 -19.68 -1.62
CA LYS A 76 -8.85 -19.02 -1.48
C LYS A 76 -8.67 -17.53 -1.22
N GLY A 77 -9.19 -16.68 -2.10
CA GLY A 77 -9.03 -15.22 -1.98
C GLY A 77 -7.56 -14.81 -1.90
N ASN A 78 -6.71 -15.41 -2.74
CA ASN A 78 -5.25 -15.26 -2.77
C ASN A 78 -4.50 -15.72 -1.49
N ARG A 79 -5.16 -16.39 -0.55
CA ARG A 79 -4.53 -17.02 0.62
C ARG A 79 -4.17 -18.46 0.28
N LEU A 80 -2.89 -18.81 0.39
CA LEU A 80 -2.42 -20.18 0.21
C LEU A 80 -2.79 -20.97 1.46
N LEU A 81 -3.78 -21.85 1.41
CA LEU A 81 -4.26 -22.60 2.59
C LEU A 81 -3.56 -23.95 2.75
N ARG A 82 -3.15 -24.56 1.63
CA ARG A 82 -2.45 -25.83 1.60
C ARG A 82 -1.54 -25.92 0.38
N GLU A 83 -0.37 -26.53 0.54
CA GLU A 83 0.55 -26.91 -0.54
C GLU A 83 1.26 -28.20 -0.13
N GLY A 84 0.95 -29.30 -0.81
CA GLY A 84 1.42 -30.63 -0.39
C GLY A 84 0.92 -30.98 1.02
N ASP A 85 1.84 -31.22 1.94
CA ASP A 85 1.59 -31.50 3.36
C ASP A 85 1.62 -30.25 4.25
N ARG A 86 1.94 -29.07 3.69
CA ARG A 86 1.97 -27.81 4.43
C ARG A 86 0.61 -27.16 4.49
N HIS A 87 0.23 -26.69 5.68
CA HIS A 87 -1.03 -26.01 5.93
C HIS A 87 -0.77 -24.63 6.53
N TYR A 88 -1.54 -23.65 6.08
CA TYR A 88 -1.32 -22.25 6.41
C TYR A 88 -2.63 -21.64 6.90
N ASP A 89 -2.62 -21.09 8.11
CA ASP A 89 -3.78 -20.40 8.67
C ASP A 89 -3.54 -18.90 8.72
N TYR A 90 -4.62 -18.16 8.46
CA TYR A 90 -4.62 -16.71 8.43
C TYR A 90 -5.60 -16.15 9.45
N ASP A 91 -5.29 -14.98 9.99
CA ASP A 91 -6.26 -14.20 10.77
C ASP A 91 -7.37 -13.59 9.87
N ALA A 92 -8.29 -12.86 10.50
CA ALA A 92 -9.38 -12.18 9.80
C ALA A 92 -8.88 -11.11 8.81
N PHE A 93 -7.71 -10.52 9.05
CA PHE A 93 -7.09 -9.49 8.23
C PHE A 93 -6.24 -10.07 7.09
N GLY A 94 -5.99 -11.38 7.10
CA GLY A 94 -5.18 -12.07 6.10
C GLY A 94 -3.69 -12.19 6.47
N ASN A 95 -3.30 -11.98 7.72
CA ASN A 95 -1.92 -12.22 8.14
C ASN A 95 -1.73 -13.73 8.40
N LEU A 96 -0.66 -14.32 7.87
CA LEU A 96 -0.32 -15.73 8.15
C LEU A 96 0.02 -15.87 9.63
N ILE A 97 -0.78 -16.59 10.41
CA ILE A 97 -0.59 -16.77 11.86
C ILE A 97 -0.03 -18.13 12.23
N ARG A 98 -0.14 -19.13 11.34
CA ARG A 98 0.35 -20.48 11.61
C ARG A 98 0.72 -21.21 10.33
N GLU A 99 1.86 -21.87 10.33
CA GLU A 99 2.29 -22.83 9.32
C GLU A 99 2.48 -24.20 9.98
N ARG A 100 1.96 -25.26 9.35
CA ARG A 100 2.08 -26.64 9.82
C ARG A 100 2.65 -27.53 8.74
N HIS A 101 3.58 -28.40 9.11
CA HIS A 101 4.14 -29.43 8.24
C HIS A 101 3.89 -30.81 8.87
N GLY A 102 3.00 -31.59 8.27
CA GLY A 102 2.53 -32.85 8.88
C GLY A 102 1.80 -32.66 10.21
N GLN A 103 1.88 -33.66 11.10
CA GLN A 103 1.10 -33.69 12.36
C GLN A 103 1.75 -32.93 13.53
N ALA A 104 3.04 -32.60 13.49
CA ALA A 104 3.78 -32.15 14.69
C ALA A 104 4.59 -30.85 14.53
N LEU A 105 4.95 -30.43 13.32
CA LEU A 105 5.77 -29.23 13.13
C LEU A 105 4.88 -28.02 12.94
N VAL A 106 4.93 -27.08 13.89
CA VAL A 106 4.07 -25.88 13.89
C VAL A 106 4.91 -24.63 14.12
N SER A 107 4.91 -23.72 13.15
CA SER A 107 5.42 -22.36 13.33
C SER A 107 4.25 -21.40 13.54
N ALA A 108 4.38 -20.49 14.50
CA ALA A 108 3.38 -19.48 14.83
C ALA A 108 3.93 -18.07 14.65
N TYR A 109 3.09 -17.17 14.13
CA TYR A 109 3.47 -15.79 13.79
C TYR A 109 2.55 -14.82 14.54
N ARG A 110 3.13 -13.80 15.18
CA ARG A 110 2.40 -12.80 15.98
C ARG A 110 2.56 -11.42 15.38
N TYR A 111 1.47 -10.66 15.32
CA TYR A 111 1.44 -9.33 14.71
C TYR A 111 0.92 -8.28 15.70
N ASP A 112 1.33 -7.03 15.51
CA ASP A 112 0.72 -5.89 16.19
C ASP A 112 -0.54 -5.37 15.46
N SER A 113 -1.16 -4.33 16.02
CA SER A 113 -2.37 -3.71 15.45
C SER A 113 -2.12 -2.99 14.11
N GLN A 114 -0.87 -2.83 13.70
CA GLN A 114 -0.47 -2.28 12.40
C GLN A 114 -0.09 -3.41 11.41
N HIS A 115 -0.36 -4.67 11.75
CA HIS A 115 -0.05 -5.86 10.97
C HIS A 115 1.46 -6.08 10.73
N ARG A 116 2.32 -5.56 11.61
CA ARG A 116 3.76 -5.82 11.58
C ARG A 116 4.07 -7.08 12.39
N LEU A 117 4.93 -7.95 11.86
CA LEU A 117 5.33 -9.19 12.52
C LEU A 117 6.18 -8.85 13.75
N ILE A 118 5.66 -9.08 14.95
CA ILE A 118 6.37 -8.77 16.21
C ILE A 118 7.01 -10.02 16.85
N GLY A 119 6.68 -11.21 16.37
CA GLY A 119 7.37 -12.41 16.81
C GLY A 119 7.02 -13.67 16.04
N ILE A 120 7.91 -14.65 16.16
CA ILE A 120 7.81 -15.98 15.56
C ILE A 120 8.14 -17.00 16.65
N THR A 121 7.37 -18.08 16.69
CA THR A 121 7.75 -19.30 17.40
C THR A 121 7.91 -20.38 16.35
N THR A 122 9.13 -20.86 16.09
CA THR A 122 9.41 -21.89 15.08
C THR A 122 9.05 -23.28 15.59
N ALA A 123 8.97 -24.26 14.69
CA ALA A 123 8.57 -25.64 15.03
C ALA A 123 9.48 -26.34 16.04
N ASP A 124 10.73 -25.89 16.18
CA ASP A 124 11.70 -26.35 17.19
C ASP A 124 11.55 -25.64 18.55
N GLY A 125 10.55 -24.75 18.69
CA GLY A 125 10.25 -24.01 19.90
C GLY A 125 11.06 -22.72 20.09
N ARG A 126 11.98 -22.37 19.18
CA ARG A 126 12.71 -21.11 19.29
C ARG A 126 11.77 -19.92 19.12
N GLU A 127 11.96 -18.93 19.97
CA GLU A 127 11.18 -17.69 19.93
C GLU A 127 12.02 -16.53 19.45
N THR A 128 11.45 -15.77 18.53
CA THR A 128 12.03 -14.52 18.03
C THR A 128 11.05 -13.38 18.27
N SER A 129 11.58 -12.21 18.65
CA SER A 129 10.80 -10.98 18.76
C SER A 129 11.42 -9.85 17.94
N TYR A 130 10.57 -8.97 17.43
CA TYR A 130 10.96 -7.83 16.60
C TYR A 130 10.41 -6.53 17.18
N ARG A 131 11.19 -5.44 17.05
CA ARG A 131 10.76 -4.09 17.42
C ARG A 131 10.86 -3.15 16.24
N TYR A 132 9.94 -2.20 16.21
CA TYR A 132 9.81 -1.22 15.14
C TYR A 132 9.80 0.21 15.67
N ASP A 133 10.30 1.15 14.89
CA ASP A 133 10.11 2.58 15.15
C ASP A 133 8.73 3.08 14.69
N ALA A 134 8.48 4.38 14.88
CA ALA A 134 7.23 5.03 14.50
C ALA A 134 7.02 5.09 12.97
N PHE A 135 8.09 4.99 12.17
CA PHE A 135 8.02 4.88 10.71
C PHE A 135 7.81 3.42 10.27
N GLY A 136 7.80 2.47 11.20
CA GLY A 136 7.63 1.06 10.94
C GLY A 136 8.89 0.34 10.49
N ARG A 137 10.08 0.93 10.65
CA ARG A 137 11.38 0.28 10.37
C ARG A 137 11.74 -0.66 11.49
N ARG A 138 12.20 -1.88 11.17
CA ARG A 138 12.65 -2.83 12.19
C ARG A 138 13.94 -2.30 12.81
N ILE A 139 13.90 -1.93 14.07
CA ILE A 139 15.06 -1.39 14.81
C ILE A 139 15.77 -2.44 15.65
N SER A 140 15.11 -3.56 15.97
CA SER A 140 15.79 -4.70 16.59
C SER A 140 15.11 -6.03 16.31
N LYS A 141 15.89 -7.10 16.44
CA LYS A 141 15.42 -8.47 16.59
C LYS A 141 16.10 -9.14 17.77
N THR A 142 15.38 -10.00 18.49
CA THR A 142 15.94 -10.82 19.56
C THR A 142 15.67 -12.28 19.27
N VAL A 143 16.73 -13.08 19.14
CA VAL A 143 16.69 -14.53 18.88
C VAL A 143 17.46 -15.22 19.99
N ASP A 144 16.83 -16.15 20.70
CA ASP A 144 17.46 -16.91 21.79
C ASP A 144 18.20 -16.02 22.82
N GLY A 145 17.60 -14.88 23.16
CA GLY A 145 18.16 -13.89 24.09
C GLY A 145 19.24 -12.96 23.51
N LEU A 146 19.70 -13.19 22.29
CA LEU A 146 20.66 -12.32 21.61
C LEU A 146 19.93 -11.26 20.78
N THR A 147 20.22 -10.00 21.07
CA THR A 147 19.62 -8.86 20.36
C THR A 147 20.54 -8.36 19.26
N THR A 148 19.99 -8.17 18.06
CA THR A 148 20.60 -7.42 16.97
C THR A 148 19.82 -6.12 16.78
N GLU A 149 20.52 -5.00 16.78
CA GLU A 149 19.99 -3.66 16.51
C GLU A 149 20.27 -3.26 15.06
N PHE A 150 19.36 -2.49 14.46
CA PHE A 150 19.43 -2.04 13.07
C PHE A 150 19.40 -0.53 12.98
N PHE A 151 20.30 0.02 12.16
CA PHE A 151 20.43 1.45 11.90
C PHE A 151 20.00 1.76 10.48
N TRP A 152 19.33 2.89 10.30
CA TRP A 152 18.62 3.19 9.05
C TRP A 152 18.97 4.57 8.49
N GLN A 153 19.10 4.63 7.16
CA GLN A 153 19.09 5.87 6.38
C GLN A 153 17.91 5.81 5.41
N GLY A 154 16.89 6.64 5.62
CA GLY A 154 15.62 6.50 4.90
C GLY A 154 15.02 5.10 5.12
N ASP A 155 14.82 4.38 4.02
CA ASP A 155 14.30 3.00 3.96
C ASP A 155 15.41 1.92 3.80
N GLN A 156 16.68 2.28 3.98
CA GLN A 156 17.80 1.35 3.88
C GLN A 156 18.39 1.04 5.26
N VAL A 157 18.67 -0.24 5.52
CA VAL A 157 19.48 -0.66 6.66
C VAL A 157 20.94 -0.35 6.34
N VAL A 158 21.55 0.57 7.08
CA VAL A 158 22.94 0.98 6.84
C VAL A 158 23.92 0.33 7.81
N ALA A 159 23.44 -0.18 8.94
CA ALA A 159 24.27 -0.98 9.83
C ALA A 159 23.43 -1.93 10.70
N GLU A 160 24.09 -2.95 11.20
CA GLU A 160 23.59 -3.84 12.24
C GLU A 160 24.64 -4.03 13.32
N ASN A 161 24.17 -4.11 14.57
CA ASN A 161 25.01 -4.32 15.73
C ASN A 161 24.46 -5.45 16.58
N SER A 162 25.31 -6.39 16.97
CA SER A 162 24.94 -7.50 17.85
C SER A 162 26.13 -7.87 18.74
N PRO A 163 25.91 -8.67 19.81
CA PRO A 163 27.00 -9.21 20.61
C PRO A 163 28.04 -10.03 19.83
N ARG A 164 27.73 -10.45 18.60
CA ARG A 164 28.59 -11.31 17.76
C ARG A 164 29.30 -10.56 16.64
N HIS A 165 28.74 -9.44 16.17
CA HIS A 165 29.30 -8.69 15.05
C HIS A 165 28.71 -7.28 14.97
N HIS A 166 29.49 -6.40 14.38
CA HIS A 166 29.07 -5.11 13.85
C HIS A 166 29.29 -5.10 12.34
N ARG A 167 28.29 -4.66 11.57
CA ARG A 167 28.39 -4.56 10.11
C ARG A 167 27.73 -3.30 9.61
N SER A 168 28.33 -2.68 8.60
CA SER A 168 27.75 -1.55 7.87
C SER A 168 27.63 -1.86 6.38
N TYR A 169 26.63 -1.29 5.73
CA TYR A 169 26.33 -1.50 4.31
C TYR A 169 26.39 -0.17 3.56
N ILE A 170 27.05 -0.19 2.40
CA ILE A 170 27.15 0.94 1.48
C ILE A 170 26.37 0.58 0.22
N TYR A 171 25.48 1.46 -0.21
CA TYR A 171 24.63 1.27 -1.38
C TYR A 171 24.99 2.22 -2.52
N GLU A 172 24.65 1.84 -3.75
CA GLU A 172 24.63 2.77 -4.88
C GLU A 172 23.65 3.93 -4.56
N PRO A 173 24.05 5.20 -4.75
CA PRO A 173 23.23 6.36 -4.40
C PRO A 173 21.81 6.27 -4.97
N GLY A 174 20.81 6.42 -4.10
CA GLY A 174 19.39 6.41 -4.48
C GLY A 174 18.81 5.05 -4.85
N THR A 175 19.55 3.94 -4.66
CA THR A 175 19.07 2.59 -4.98
C THR A 175 19.32 1.62 -3.81
N PHE A 176 18.67 0.46 -3.82
CA PHE A 176 18.89 -0.60 -2.83
C PHE A 176 20.01 -1.58 -3.21
N ARG A 177 20.81 -1.26 -4.23
CA ARG A 177 21.90 -2.11 -4.74
C ARG A 177 23.13 -1.95 -3.83
N PRO A 178 23.57 -3.00 -3.12
CA PRO A 178 24.70 -2.87 -2.22
C PRO A 178 26.02 -2.88 -3.00
N LEU A 179 26.93 -1.98 -2.64
CA LEU A 179 28.28 -1.86 -3.20
C LEU A 179 29.32 -2.55 -2.33
N ALA A 180 29.29 -2.27 -1.02
CA ALA A 180 30.24 -2.82 -0.08
C ALA A 180 29.61 -3.09 1.29
N MET A 181 30.19 -4.04 2.01
CA MET A 181 29.92 -4.29 3.42
C MET A 181 31.21 -4.05 4.20
N LEU A 182 31.11 -3.38 5.34
CA LEU A 182 32.20 -3.25 6.30
C LEU A 182 31.89 -4.17 7.49
N ASN A 183 32.82 -5.07 7.83
CA ASN A 183 32.68 -5.95 9.00
C ASN A 183 33.67 -5.52 10.10
N GLY A 184 33.16 -5.23 11.29
CA GLY A 184 33.91 -4.63 12.39
C GLY A 184 33.57 -3.16 12.62
N GLU A 185 34.19 -2.55 13.63
CA GLU A 185 33.92 -1.16 14.06
C GLU A 185 35.13 -0.24 13.82
N GLY A 186 34.85 1.05 13.64
CA GLY A 186 35.88 2.08 13.58
C GLY A 186 36.86 1.91 12.42
N ALA A 187 38.12 2.26 12.65
CA ALA A 187 39.18 2.22 11.63
C ALA A 187 39.60 0.80 11.23
N ASP A 188 39.27 -0.21 12.05
CA ASP A 188 39.64 -1.61 11.82
C ASP A 188 38.59 -2.40 11.02
N ALA A 189 37.48 -1.74 10.65
CA ALA A 189 36.42 -2.35 9.87
C ALA A 189 36.92 -2.81 8.49
N ARG A 190 36.73 -4.09 8.17
CA ARG A 190 37.24 -4.69 6.94
C ARG A 190 36.22 -4.59 5.80
N PRO A 191 36.61 -4.07 4.63
CA PRO A 191 35.69 -3.95 3.51
C PRO A 191 35.57 -5.26 2.71
N PHE A 192 34.36 -5.52 2.24
CA PHE A 192 34.00 -6.59 1.31
C PHE A 192 33.13 -6.01 0.20
N TYR A 193 33.29 -6.49 -1.03
CA TYR A 193 32.69 -5.89 -2.23
C TYR A 193 31.65 -6.82 -2.85
N TYR A 194 30.45 -6.29 -3.07
CA TYR A 194 29.34 -7.05 -3.64
C TYR A 194 29.44 -7.15 -5.15
N HIS A 195 29.16 -8.33 -5.68
CA HIS A 195 28.98 -8.60 -7.11
C HIS A 195 27.54 -8.99 -7.35
N LEU A 196 26.82 -8.14 -8.09
CA LEU A 196 25.38 -8.24 -8.24
C LEU A 196 24.99 -8.87 -9.59
N ASP A 197 23.74 -9.34 -9.68
CA ASP A 197 23.10 -9.58 -10.97
C ASP A 197 22.45 -8.31 -11.55
N HIS A 198 21.74 -8.44 -12.67
CA HIS A 198 21.04 -7.33 -13.35
C HIS A 198 19.91 -6.71 -12.53
N LEU A 199 19.43 -7.39 -11.49
CA LEU A 199 18.42 -6.89 -10.55
C LEU A 199 19.05 -6.26 -9.32
N GLY A 200 20.38 -6.25 -9.18
CA GLY A 200 21.05 -5.77 -7.98
C GLY A 200 21.08 -6.78 -6.84
N THR A 201 20.84 -8.07 -7.11
CA THR A 201 20.87 -9.14 -6.11
C THR A 201 22.30 -9.63 -5.89
N PRO A 202 22.81 -9.68 -4.64
CA PRO A 202 24.12 -10.24 -4.33
C PRO A 202 24.30 -11.69 -4.81
N GLN A 203 25.25 -11.91 -5.72
CA GLN A 203 25.64 -13.24 -6.19
C GLN A 203 26.97 -13.69 -5.58
N GLU A 204 27.92 -12.76 -5.44
CA GLU A 204 29.21 -13.00 -4.77
C GLU A 204 29.60 -11.82 -3.89
N LEU A 205 30.51 -12.10 -2.95
CA LEU A 205 31.17 -11.12 -2.11
C LEU A 205 32.67 -11.41 -2.14
N THR A 206 33.49 -10.39 -2.41
CA THR A 206 34.96 -10.53 -2.42
C THR A 206 35.63 -9.73 -1.31
N ASN A 207 36.74 -10.24 -0.79
CA ASN A 207 37.61 -9.50 0.12
C ASN A 207 38.52 -8.49 -0.64
N PRO A 208 39.35 -7.67 0.04
CA PRO A 208 40.25 -6.72 -0.61
C PRO A 208 41.34 -7.35 -1.48
N ALA A 209 41.64 -8.63 -1.29
CA ALA A 209 42.54 -9.39 -2.14
C ALA A 209 41.85 -9.93 -3.41
N GLY A 210 40.55 -9.65 -3.61
CA GLY A 210 39.77 -10.11 -4.76
C GLY A 210 39.31 -11.57 -4.67
N GLN A 211 39.49 -12.23 -3.52
CA GLN A 211 39.05 -13.61 -3.32
C GLN A 211 37.56 -13.66 -2.99
N ILE A 212 36.83 -14.61 -3.59
CA ILE A 212 35.42 -14.85 -3.29
C ILE A 212 35.33 -15.49 -1.91
N VAL A 213 34.69 -14.80 -0.96
CA VAL A 213 34.50 -15.26 0.42
C VAL A 213 33.08 -15.76 0.68
N TRP A 214 32.13 -15.40 -0.18
CA TRP A 214 30.74 -15.82 -0.12
C TRP A 214 30.14 -15.81 -1.52
N SER A 215 29.32 -16.80 -1.85
CA SER A 215 28.53 -16.81 -3.09
C SER A 215 27.24 -17.61 -2.93
N ALA A 216 26.19 -17.19 -3.62
CA ALA A 216 24.91 -17.88 -3.61
C ALA A 216 24.35 -18.07 -5.02
N ARG A 217 23.54 -19.11 -5.19
CA ARG A 217 22.62 -19.27 -6.32
C ARG A 217 21.19 -19.19 -5.81
N TYR A 218 20.35 -18.55 -6.62
CA TYR A 218 18.93 -18.42 -6.34
C TYR A 218 18.09 -19.07 -7.44
N ASN A 219 16.92 -19.56 -7.04
CA ASN A 219 15.83 -19.87 -7.96
C ASN A 219 15.19 -18.58 -8.49
N GLY A 220 14.26 -18.71 -9.44
CA GLY A 220 13.56 -17.57 -10.05
C GLY A 220 12.82 -16.64 -9.08
N TYR A 221 12.55 -17.07 -7.85
CA TYR A 221 11.84 -16.31 -6.81
C TYR A 221 12.70 -16.01 -5.57
N GLY A 222 14.03 -16.10 -5.68
CA GLY A 222 14.95 -15.64 -4.63
C GLY A 222 15.18 -16.61 -3.48
N LYS A 223 14.74 -17.87 -3.60
CA LYS A 223 15.16 -18.95 -2.68
C LYS A 223 16.59 -19.34 -3.00
N VAL A 224 17.45 -19.36 -1.99
CA VAL A 224 18.83 -19.85 -2.10
C VAL A 224 18.80 -21.35 -2.38
N THR A 225 19.40 -21.77 -3.51
CA THR A 225 19.52 -23.18 -3.91
C THR A 225 20.93 -23.72 -3.68
N GLU A 226 21.93 -22.84 -3.65
CA GLU A 226 23.32 -23.18 -3.35
C GLU A 226 23.96 -22.01 -2.59
N LEU A 227 24.73 -22.31 -1.55
CA LEU A 227 25.48 -21.34 -0.75
C LEU A 227 26.91 -21.85 -0.57
N LYS A 228 27.91 -21.04 -0.89
CA LYS A 228 29.33 -21.38 -0.73
C LYS A 228 30.06 -20.28 0.01
N HIS A 229 30.97 -20.69 0.88
CA HIS A 229 31.91 -19.81 1.58
C HIS A 229 33.31 -20.06 1.05
N GLY A 230 34.14 -19.01 1.08
CA GLY A 230 35.57 -19.13 0.77
C GLY A 230 36.35 -19.79 1.90
N ASP A 231 37.63 -20.02 1.66
CA ASP A 231 38.54 -20.58 2.66
C ASP A 231 38.85 -19.54 3.74
N GLY A 232 38.39 -19.77 4.97
CA GLY A 232 38.61 -18.86 6.10
C GLY A 232 37.42 -18.76 7.06
N GLU A 233 37.33 -17.63 7.76
CA GLU A 233 36.18 -17.32 8.62
C GLU A 233 34.90 -17.22 7.78
N GLN A 234 33.86 -17.96 8.18
CA GLN A 234 32.58 -17.94 7.49
C GLN A 234 31.89 -16.60 7.67
N LEU A 235 32.00 -15.76 6.63
CA LEU A 235 31.34 -14.48 6.57
C LEU A 235 29.96 -14.62 5.93
N GLU A 236 28.93 -14.57 6.77
CA GLU A 236 27.54 -14.49 6.29
C GLU A 236 27.16 -13.06 5.91
N GLN A 237 26.33 -12.90 4.87
CA GLN A 237 25.75 -11.64 4.48
C GLN A 237 24.21 -11.77 4.28
N PRO A 238 23.38 -10.90 4.87
CA PRO A 238 21.94 -11.10 4.90
C PRO A 238 21.18 -10.49 3.71
N LEU A 239 21.80 -9.67 2.86
CA LEU A 239 21.08 -8.99 1.79
C LEU A 239 20.67 -9.97 0.67
N ARG A 240 19.44 -9.83 0.17
CA ARG A 240 18.82 -10.69 -0.86
C ARG A 240 18.38 -9.83 -2.04
N PHE A 241 17.17 -10.03 -2.59
CA PHE A 241 16.61 -9.06 -3.54
C PHE A 241 16.65 -7.65 -2.94
N GLN A 242 16.66 -6.64 -3.80
CA GLN A 242 16.67 -5.24 -3.36
C GLN A 242 15.62 -5.01 -2.25
N GLY A 243 16.05 -4.40 -1.14
CA GLY A 243 15.20 -4.16 0.05
C GLY A 243 15.10 -5.32 1.06
N GLN A 244 15.52 -6.53 0.69
CA GLN A 244 15.34 -7.72 1.50
C GLN A 244 16.55 -8.03 2.40
N TYR A 245 16.25 -8.32 3.66
CA TYR A 245 17.18 -8.80 4.67
C TYR A 245 16.77 -10.22 5.11
N PHE A 246 17.68 -11.18 5.00
CA PHE A 246 17.47 -12.59 5.37
C PHE A 246 17.57 -12.80 6.88
N ASP A 247 16.53 -13.40 7.44
CA ASP A 247 16.46 -13.83 8.84
C ASP A 247 16.68 -15.34 8.94
N PRO A 248 17.91 -15.80 9.26
CA PRO A 248 18.25 -17.23 9.28
C PRO A 248 17.41 -18.01 10.29
N GLU A 249 16.93 -17.35 11.35
CA GLU A 249 16.13 -17.99 12.38
C GLU A 249 14.78 -18.53 11.87
N SER A 250 14.23 -17.91 10.82
CA SER A 250 12.90 -18.18 10.27
C SER A 250 12.92 -18.60 8.80
N GLY A 251 14.00 -18.32 8.07
CA GLY A 251 14.07 -18.46 6.62
C GLY A 251 13.36 -17.36 5.85
N LEU A 252 12.75 -16.38 6.54
CA LEU A 252 12.04 -15.27 5.92
C LEU A 252 12.98 -14.14 5.52
N HIS A 253 12.52 -13.34 4.57
CA HIS A 253 13.19 -12.12 4.15
C HIS A 253 12.36 -10.93 4.65
N TYR A 254 12.88 -10.18 5.62
CA TYR A 254 12.30 -8.90 6.01
C TYR A 254 12.46 -7.91 4.85
N ASN A 255 11.35 -7.36 4.37
CA ASN A 255 11.29 -6.46 3.22
C ASN A 255 10.49 -5.21 3.57
N ARG A 256 11.11 -4.34 4.38
CA ARG A 256 10.62 -3.05 4.88
C ARG A 256 9.21 -3.03 5.48
N HIS A 257 8.16 -3.16 4.68
CA HIS A 257 6.76 -3.21 5.12
C HIS A 257 6.19 -4.62 5.29
N ARG A 258 6.81 -5.66 4.71
CA ARG A 258 6.31 -7.04 4.76
C ARG A 258 7.44 -8.05 4.98
N TYR A 259 7.06 -9.30 5.27
CA TYR A 259 7.97 -10.44 5.29
C TYR A 259 7.70 -11.33 4.09
N TYR A 260 8.73 -11.56 3.29
CA TYR A 260 8.69 -12.41 2.10
C TYR A 260 9.16 -13.82 2.46
N ASN A 261 8.41 -14.82 2.02
CA ASN A 261 8.77 -16.21 2.17
C ASN A 261 9.29 -16.75 0.82
N PRO A 262 10.62 -16.96 0.68
CA PRO A 262 11.19 -17.50 -0.57
C PRO A 262 10.73 -18.94 -0.85
N GLU A 263 10.34 -19.69 0.17
CA GLU A 263 9.84 -21.06 0.03
C GLU A 263 8.47 -21.14 -0.65
N THR A 264 7.70 -20.06 -0.67
CA THR A 264 6.38 -19.99 -1.34
C THR A 264 6.29 -18.85 -2.35
N GLY A 265 7.38 -18.10 -2.52
CA GLY A 265 7.48 -16.97 -3.45
C GLY A 265 6.48 -15.84 -3.19
N ARG A 266 6.06 -15.64 -1.93
CA ARG A 266 4.99 -14.69 -1.57
C ARG A 266 5.19 -14.05 -0.20
N TYR A 267 4.49 -12.95 0.04
CA TYR A 267 4.46 -12.28 1.34
C TYR A 267 3.53 -13.00 2.34
N LEU A 268 3.85 -12.87 3.63
CA LEU A 268 3.05 -13.41 4.73
C LEU A 268 1.74 -12.65 4.97
N THR A 269 1.71 -11.37 4.60
CA THR A 269 0.60 -10.45 4.81
C THR A 269 0.17 -9.81 3.49
N PRO A 270 -1.11 -9.43 3.35
CA PRO A 270 -1.55 -8.66 2.19
C PRO A 270 -0.87 -7.29 2.16
N ASP A 271 -0.71 -6.75 0.96
CA ASP A 271 -0.12 -5.43 0.73
C ASP A 271 -0.82 -4.36 1.60
N PRO A 272 -0.08 -3.63 2.46
CA PRO A 272 -0.63 -2.55 3.28
C PRO A 272 -1.30 -1.43 2.47
N SER A 273 -0.86 -1.21 1.23
CA SER A 273 -1.46 -0.25 0.28
C SER A 273 -2.79 -0.73 -0.32
N LYS A 274 -3.24 -1.93 0.05
CA LYS A 274 -4.51 -2.54 -0.36
C LYS A 274 -4.60 -2.66 -1.88
N LEU A 275 -5.65 -2.11 -2.48
CA LEU A 275 -5.89 -2.20 -3.93
C LEU A 275 -4.90 -1.38 -4.76
N ALA A 276 -4.20 -0.39 -4.16
CA ALA A 276 -3.13 0.33 -4.85
C ALA A 276 -1.99 -0.63 -5.22
N GLY A 277 -1.66 -1.57 -4.33
CA GLY A 277 -0.72 -2.65 -4.61
C GLY A 277 -1.25 -3.78 -5.51
N GLY A 278 -2.44 -3.61 -6.10
CA GLY A 278 -3.06 -4.55 -7.02
C GLY A 278 -3.97 -5.59 -6.37
N LEU A 279 -4.58 -6.42 -7.21
CA LEU A 279 -5.63 -7.38 -6.79
C LEU A 279 -5.09 -8.57 -5.99
N ASN A 280 -3.79 -8.90 -6.15
CA ASN A 280 -3.14 -9.96 -5.42
C ASN A 280 -2.18 -9.40 -4.37
N GLY A 281 -2.71 -9.19 -3.15
CA GLY A 281 -1.95 -8.58 -2.06
C GLY A 281 -0.78 -9.39 -1.52
N TYR A 282 -0.63 -10.68 -1.87
CA TYR A 282 0.47 -11.51 -1.36
C TYR A 282 1.62 -11.68 -2.35
N ARG A 283 1.42 -11.26 -3.61
CA ARG A 283 2.43 -11.44 -4.67
C ARG A 283 3.65 -10.56 -4.39
N TYR A 284 4.84 -11.07 -4.76
CA TYR A 284 6.07 -10.29 -4.84
C TYR A 284 6.01 -9.30 -6.00
N THR A 285 6.37 -9.74 -7.20
CA THR A 285 6.28 -8.96 -8.44
C THR A 285 5.59 -9.78 -9.53
N LEU A 286 5.21 -9.12 -10.64
CA LEU A 286 4.65 -9.80 -11.81
C LEU A 286 5.68 -10.71 -12.49
N ASN A 287 6.91 -10.22 -12.60
CA ASN A 287 8.02 -10.95 -13.20
C ASN A 287 9.29 -10.73 -12.35
N PRO A 288 9.73 -11.73 -11.57
CA PRO A 288 10.86 -11.57 -10.66
C PRO A 288 12.21 -11.48 -11.38
N THR A 289 12.28 -11.74 -12.70
CA THR A 289 13.52 -11.60 -13.49
C THR A 289 13.71 -10.21 -14.07
N GLY A 290 12.71 -9.33 -13.99
CA GLY A 290 12.77 -7.97 -14.53
C GLY A 290 12.20 -6.90 -13.63
N TRP A 291 11.67 -7.26 -12.46
CA TRP A 291 11.00 -6.34 -11.53
C TRP A 291 11.43 -6.65 -10.10
N VAL A 292 11.64 -5.60 -9.32
CA VAL A 292 11.99 -5.69 -7.89
C VAL A 292 10.91 -5.05 -7.02
N ASP A 293 10.80 -5.43 -5.74
CA ASP A 293 9.97 -4.70 -4.76
C ASP A 293 10.83 -4.35 -3.54
N PRO A 294 11.53 -3.20 -3.55
CA PRO A 294 12.44 -2.81 -2.48
C PRO A 294 11.78 -2.38 -1.17
N LEU A 295 10.48 -2.07 -1.20
CA LEU A 295 9.75 -1.61 -0.01
C LEU A 295 8.84 -2.69 0.56
N GLY A 296 8.66 -3.81 -0.13
CA GLY A 296 7.56 -4.71 0.15
C GLY A 296 6.22 -4.00 -0.05
N LEU A 297 6.10 -3.19 -1.09
CA LEU A 297 4.88 -2.56 -1.59
C LEU A 297 4.91 -2.65 -3.12
N VAL A 298 3.82 -3.04 -3.76
CA VAL A 298 3.79 -3.15 -5.23
C VAL A 298 3.97 -1.78 -5.93
N ASP A 299 3.72 -0.67 -5.23
CA ASP A 299 4.06 0.69 -5.68
C ASP A 299 5.50 1.08 -5.25
N CYS A 300 6.47 0.94 -6.17
CA CYS A 300 7.82 1.50 -5.99
C CYS A 300 7.81 3.04 -6.19
N PRO A 301 8.48 3.84 -5.34
CA PRO A 301 8.63 5.27 -5.56
C PRO A 301 9.55 5.55 -6.75
N GLY A 302 9.07 6.35 -7.72
CA GLY A 302 9.85 6.87 -8.85
C GLY A 302 9.11 6.81 -10.19
N LYS A 303 9.33 7.79 -11.07
CA LYS A 303 8.69 7.89 -12.40
C LYS A 303 8.99 6.70 -13.35
N GLY A 304 9.89 5.78 -12.98
CA GLY A 304 10.29 4.63 -13.80
C GLY A 304 9.54 3.33 -13.56
N GLY A 305 8.69 3.24 -12.52
CA GLY A 305 8.18 1.96 -12.04
C GLY A 305 9.32 1.02 -11.62
N CYS A 306 9.02 -0.14 -11.06
CA CYS A 306 10.02 -1.08 -10.54
C CYS A 306 10.91 -1.77 -11.61
N ARG A 307 11.16 -1.11 -12.75
CA ARG A 307 12.07 -1.59 -13.80
C ARG A 307 13.52 -1.32 -13.36
N PRO A 308 14.44 -2.29 -13.45
CA PRO A 308 15.86 -2.04 -13.24
C PRO A 308 16.30 -0.99 -14.26
N ALA A 309 16.99 0.05 -13.80
CA ALA A 309 17.59 1.03 -14.70
C ALA A 309 18.68 0.35 -15.53
N VAL A 310 18.40 0.11 -16.81
CA VAL A 310 19.38 -0.40 -17.78
C VAL A 310 19.68 0.71 -18.77
N GLY A 311 20.85 1.33 -18.66
CA GLY A 311 21.38 2.33 -19.60
C GLY A 311 22.53 3.14 -18.99
N GLU A 312 23.49 3.56 -19.81
CA GLU A 312 24.51 4.55 -19.45
C GLU A 312 23.79 5.82 -18.98
N GLN A 313 23.76 6.03 -17.67
CA GLN A 313 23.39 7.29 -17.09
C GLN A 313 24.68 7.87 -16.55
N ASP A 314 25.17 8.93 -17.21
CA ASP A 314 26.12 9.85 -16.60
C ASP A 314 25.48 10.36 -15.30
N PRO A 315 25.96 9.93 -14.12
CA PRO A 315 25.35 10.31 -12.85
C PRO A 315 25.51 11.80 -12.60
N ALA A 316 26.53 12.45 -13.18
CA ALA A 316 26.80 13.87 -12.99
C ALA A 316 25.87 14.74 -13.86
N ALA A 317 25.45 14.27 -15.04
CA ALA A 317 24.57 15.04 -15.93
C ALA A 317 23.08 15.04 -15.53
N LYS A 318 22.67 14.20 -14.56
CA LYS A 318 21.28 14.10 -14.05
C LYS A 318 21.12 14.41 -12.56
N VAL A 319 22.19 14.75 -11.86
CA VAL A 319 22.07 15.41 -10.56
C VAL A 319 21.75 16.87 -10.83
N GLY A 320 20.47 17.16 -11.02
CA GLY A 320 19.97 18.47 -10.62
C GLY A 320 20.07 18.51 -9.10
N VAL A 321 21.04 19.26 -8.58
CA VAL A 321 20.96 19.69 -7.18
C VAL A 321 19.66 20.49 -7.10
N ASP A 322 18.69 19.97 -6.34
CA ASP A 322 17.57 20.81 -5.91
C ASP A 322 18.16 21.81 -4.92
N GLU A 323 18.56 22.98 -5.43
CA GLU A 323 18.93 24.13 -4.60
C GLU A 323 17.70 24.76 -3.94
N GLY A 324 16.50 24.20 -4.15
CA GLY A 324 15.31 24.53 -3.39
C GLY A 324 15.47 24.08 -1.95
N GLU A 325 15.35 25.04 -1.03
CA GLU A 325 15.16 24.74 0.39
C GLU A 325 14.07 23.66 0.54
N PRO A 326 14.27 22.66 1.43
CA PRO A 326 13.27 21.62 1.65
C PRO A 326 11.93 22.29 1.91
N ALA A 327 10.91 21.93 1.11
CA ALA A 327 9.57 22.50 1.26
C ALA A 327 9.16 22.38 2.73
N LEU A 328 9.05 23.53 3.39
CA LEU A 328 8.75 23.58 4.81
C LEU A 328 7.46 22.79 5.04
N PRO A 329 7.41 21.95 6.09
CA PRO A 329 6.19 21.22 6.40
C PRO A 329 5.04 22.22 6.49
N MET A 330 3.93 21.92 5.80
CA MET A 330 2.75 22.78 5.79
C MET A 330 2.47 23.29 7.20
N THR A 331 2.26 24.61 7.33
CA THR A 331 1.95 25.21 8.63
C THR A 331 0.70 24.55 9.22
N ALA A 332 0.51 24.63 10.53
CA ALA A 332 -0.70 24.10 11.17
C ALA A 332 -1.98 24.69 10.53
N GLU A 333 -1.94 25.95 10.12
CA GLU A 333 -3.02 26.65 9.42
C GLU A 333 -3.26 26.07 8.02
N GLN A 334 -2.21 25.92 7.21
CA GLN A 334 -2.32 25.32 5.87
C GLN A 334 -2.85 23.88 5.94
N ARG A 335 -2.41 23.09 6.93
CA ARG A 335 -2.92 21.73 7.14
C ARG A 335 -4.40 21.72 7.50
N ARG A 336 -4.84 22.62 8.40
CA ARG A 336 -6.27 22.76 8.75
C ARG A 336 -7.10 23.16 7.53
N ALA A 337 -6.66 24.14 6.76
CA ALA A 337 -7.34 24.57 5.54
C ALA A 337 -7.51 23.41 4.54
N ARG A 338 -6.45 22.62 4.31
CA ARG A 338 -6.52 21.45 3.44
C ARG A 338 -7.44 20.34 3.98
N ILE A 339 -7.44 20.12 5.29
CA ILE A 339 -8.37 19.16 5.93
C ILE A 339 -9.82 19.63 5.76
N ASP A 340 -10.09 20.92 5.95
CA ASP A 340 -11.42 21.49 5.81
C ASP A 340 -11.93 21.44 4.37
N GLU A 341 -11.07 21.74 3.38
CA GLU A 341 -11.38 21.60 1.96
C GLU A 341 -11.70 20.14 1.59
N LEU A 342 -10.87 19.18 2.03
CA LEU A 342 -11.10 17.76 1.80
C LEU A 342 -12.36 17.26 2.51
N ALA A 343 -12.64 17.73 3.72
CA ALA A 343 -13.85 17.39 4.45
C ALA A 343 -15.11 17.89 3.74
N GLU A 344 -15.05 19.09 3.16
CA GLU A 344 -16.12 19.70 2.38
C GLU A 344 -16.37 18.94 1.06
N ALA A 345 -15.31 18.63 0.31
CA ALA A 345 -15.40 17.83 -0.91
C ALA A 345 -15.94 16.41 -0.65
N ASN A 346 -15.49 15.76 0.43
CA ASN A 346 -16.00 14.46 0.84
C ASN A 346 -17.48 14.52 1.27
N ALA A 347 -17.88 15.59 1.96
CA ALA A 347 -19.28 15.79 2.33
C ALA A 347 -20.17 15.93 1.09
N LYS A 348 -19.75 16.74 0.11
CA LYS A 348 -20.45 16.87 -1.18
C LYS A 348 -20.65 15.52 -1.86
N ARG A 349 -19.58 14.74 -2.04
CA ARG A 349 -19.65 13.40 -2.67
C ARG A 349 -20.66 12.49 -1.99
N ARG A 350 -20.71 12.50 -0.64
CA ARG A 350 -21.65 11.66 0.11
C ARG A 350 -23.10 12.14 -0.02
N VAL A 351 -23.34 13.45 0.00
CA VAL A 351 -24.69 14.00 -0.18
C VAL A 351 -25.21 13.71 -1.59
N VAL A 352 -24.38 13.91 -2.62
CA VAL A 352 -24.75 13.58 -4.01
C VAL A 352 -25.04 12.09 -4.18
N ALA A 353 -24.22 11.21 -3.60
CA ALA A 353 -24.49 9.77 -3.62
C ALA A 353 -25.81 9.40 -2.91
N MET A 354 -26.17 10.12 -1.84
CA MET A 354 -27.48 9.94 -1.18
C MET A 354 -28.63 10.45 -2.05
N GLU A 355 -28.45 11.60 -2.71
CA GLU A 355 -29.44 12.16 -3.64
C GLU A 355 -29.80 11.16 -4.73
N GLU A 356 -28.79 10.57 -5.39
CA GLU A 356 -28.98 9.56 -6.44
C GLU A 356 -29.62 8.29 -5.89
N LYS A 357 -29.10 7.77 -4.77
CA LYS A 357 -29.57 6.52 -4.17
C LYS A 357 -31.04 6.57 -3.76
N TYR A 358 -31.47 7.67 -3.15
CA TYR A 358 -32.82 7.82 -2.61
C TYR A 358 -33.74 8.64 -3.52
N ARG A 359 -33.25 9.05 -4.71
CA ARG A 359 -33.95 9.93 -5.65
C ARG A 359 -34.50 11.18 -4.97
N MET A 360 -33.65 11.79 -4.14
CA MET A 360 -33.98 13.03 -3.46
C MET A 360 -33.87 14.20 -4.43
N HIS A 361 -34.39 15.35 -4.01
CA HIS A 361 -34.21 16.64 -4.68
C HIS A 361 -33.66 17.69 -3.70
N THR A 362 -32.86 17.26 -2.71
CA THR A 362 -32.28 18.17 -1.70
C THR A 362 -31.07 18.92 -2.23
N VAL A 363 -30.26 18.29 -3.08
CA VAL A 363 -29.10 18.94 -3.70
C VAL A 363 -29.56 20.02 -4.67
N GLU A 364 -30.49 19.65 -5.56
CA GLU A 364 -31.03 20.54 -6.58
C GLU A 364 -31.69 21.79 -5.97
N LYS A 365 -32.39 21.65 -4.84
CA LYS A 365 -33.20 22.74 -4.27
C LYS A 365 -32.61 23.44 -3.05
N HIS A 366 -31.65 22.83 -2.35
CA HIS A 366 -31.18 23.31 -1.06
C HIS A 366 -29.66 23.19 -0.83
N SER A 367 -28.85 22.79 -1.82
CA SER A 367 -27.39 22.74 -1.64
C SER A 367 -26.79 24.12 -1.41
N SER A 368 -25.62 24.15 -0.76
CA SER A 368 -24.85 25.39 -0.52
C SER A 368 -24.32 26.06 -1.80
N GLU A 369 -24.45 25.41 -2.95
CA GLU A 369 -24.00 25.92 -4.25
C GLU A 369 -25.09 26.70 -5.00
N ILE A 370 -26.29 26.79 -4.43
CA ILE A 370 -27.36 27.62 -4.99
C ILE A 370 -26.98 29.09 -4.87
N SER A 371 -27.18 29.85 -5.94
CA SER A 371 -26.89 31.28 -5.93
C SER A 371 -27.94 32.05 -5.14
N ASP A 372 -27.54 33.17 -4.53
CA ASP A 372 -28.48 34.06 -3.83
C ASP A 372 -29.61 34.55 -4.76
N VAL A 373 -29.28 34.81 -6.03
CA VAL A 373 -30.24 35.21 -7.06
C VAL A 373 -31.31 34.12 -7.24
N ALA A 374 -30.92 32.85 -7.34
CA ALA A 374 -31.84 31.74 -7.49
C ALA A 374 -32.73 31.53 -6.24
N LEU A 375 -32.15 31.66 -5.04
CA LEU A 375 -32.91 31.63 -3.79
C LEU A 375 -33.93 32.76 -3.71
N LYS A 376 -33.54 33.98 -4.07
CA LYS A 376 -34.42 35.15 -4.06
C LYS A 376 -35.54 34.97 -5.08
N GLN A 377 -35.22 34.52 -6.30
CA GLN A 377 -36.22 34.33 -7.36
C GLN A 377 -37.28 33.30 -6.96
N ARG A 378 -36.86 32.18 -6.35
CA ARG A 378 -37.80 31.20 -5.78
C ARG A 378 -38.76 31.81 -4.76
N ALA A 379 -38.29 32.75 -3.94
CA ALA A 379 -39.13 33.45 -2.97
C ALA A 379 -40.08 34.49 -3.60
N ILE A 380 -39.79 34.98 -4.80
CA ILE A 380 -40.64 35.89 -5.56
C ILE A 380 -41.73 35.12 -6.32
N ASN A 381 -41.34 34.12 -7.11
CA ASN A 381 -42.24 33.49 -8.10
C ASN A 381 -42.28 31.95 -8.03
N GLY A 382 -41.55 31.31 -7.12
CA GLY A 382 -41.53 29.86 -6.99
C GLY A 382 -40.64 29.13 -8.01
N ALA A 383 -39.76 29.83 -8.72
CA ALA A 383 -38.80 29.23 -9.64
C ALA A 383 -38.01 28.08 -9.00
N ASN A 384 -37.69 27.07 -9.81
CA ASN A 384 -36.72 26.05 -9.43
C ASN A 384 -35.32 26.69 -9.35
N PRO A 385 -34.60 26.59 -8.20
CA PRO A 385 -33.28 27.20 -8.05
C PRO A 385 -32.23 26.69 -9.03
N HIS A 386 -32.39 25.47 -9.55
CA HIS A 386 -31.44 24.86 -10.46
C HIS A 386 -31.78 25.14 -11.93
N THR A 387 -33.05 24.93 -12.32
CA THR A 387 -33.46 25.05 -13.74
C THR A 387 -33.99 26.44 -14.11
N GLY A 388 -34.36 27.28 -13.13
CA GLY A 388 -35.01 28.57 -13.35
C GLY A 388 -36.47 28.49 -13.80
N GLU A 389 -36.99 27.28 -14.03
CA GLU A 389 -38.36 27.08 -14.49
C GLU A 389 -39.40 27.51 -13.44
N ILE A 390 -40.44 28.21 -13.89
CA ILE A 390 -41.53 28.70 -13.05
C ILE A 390 -42.75 27.80 -13.27
N PRO A 391 -43.21 27.04 -12.25
CA PRO A 391 -44.41 26.23 -12.38
C PRO A 391 -45.64 27.11 -12.66
N LYS A 392 -46.55 26.65 -13.53
CA LYS A 392 -47.78 27.38 -13.86
C LYS A 392 -48.60 27.64 -12.60
N GLY A 393 -48.93 28.91 -12.33
CA GLY A 393 -49.69 29.33 -11.15
C GLY A 393 -48.89 29.38 -9.84
N ALA A 394 -47.56 29.22 -9.90
CA ALA A 394 -46.71 29.36 -8.72
C ALA A 394 -46.72 30.80 -8.19
N ASN A 395 -46.80 30.91 -6.87
CA ASN A 395 -46.50 32.13 -6.13
C ASN A 395 -45.16 31.95 -5.40
N GLY A 396 -44.59 33.05 -4.89
CA GLY A 396 -43.39 33.04 -4.07
C GLY A 396 -43.42 31.97 -2.97
N SER A 397 -42.37 31.17 -2.89
CA SER A 397 -42.24 30.03 -1.96
C SER A 397 -41.03 30.20 -1.04
N LEU A 398 -41.08 29.65 0.17
CA LEU A 398 -39.90 29.62 1.04
C LEU A 398 -38.72 28.99 0.28
N SER A 399 -37.58 29.68 0.31
CA SER A 399 -36.32 29.19 -0.23
C SER A 399 -35.30 29.07 0.88
N SER A 400 -34.42 28.09 0.79
CA SER A 400 -33.32 27.91 1.72
C SER A 400 -32.19 27.14 1.07
N GLN A 401 -30.97 27.41 1.51
CA GLN A 401 -29.77 26.66 1.17
C GLN A 401 -28.99 26.31 2.42
N PHE A 402 -28.36 25.14 2.46
CA PHE A 402 -27.41 24.80 3.50
C PHE A 402 -26.20 25.75 3.47
N SER A 403 -25.60 26.00 4.64
CA SER A 403 -24.42 26.86 4.75
C SER A 403 -23.18 26.25 4.09
N ASN A 404 -23.04 24.93 4.16
CA ASN A 404 -21.97 24.16 3.52
C ASN A 404 -22.38 22.67 3.40
N TRP A 405 -21.62 21.89 2.65
CA TRP A 405 -21.86 20.47 2.41
C TRP A 405 -21.71 19.63 3.68
N ARG A 406 -20.80 19.98 4.60
CA ARG A 406 -20.66 19.27 5.89
C ARG A 406 -21.94 19.35 6.72
N ILE A 407 -22.57 20.53 6.77
CA ILE A 407 -23.83 20.77 7.48
C ILE A 407 -24.99 20.07 6.77
N HIS A 408 -25.03 20.09 5.44
CA HIS A 408 -26.00 19.32 4.65
C HIS A 408 -25.92 17.82 4.95
N LEU A 409 -24.70 17.26 4.92
CA LEU A 409 -24.46 15.85 5.26
C LEU A 409 -24.84 15.55 6.72
N SER A 410 -24.54 16.45 7.65
CA SER A 410 -24.91 16.31 9.06
C SER A 410 -26.44 16.22 9.23
N ALA A 411 -27.20 17.08 8.57
CA ALA A 411 -28.66 17.05 8.60
C ALA A 411 -29.21 15.70 8.12
N LEU A 412 -28.72 15.20 6.98
CA LEU A 412 -29.14 13.91 6.43
C LEU A 412 -28.77 12.74 7.35
N ASN A 413 -27.52 12.70 7.84
CA ASN A 413 -27.08 11.64 8.75
C ASN A 413 -27.88 11.63 10.05
N LYS A 414 -28.14 12.80 10.65
CA LYS A 414 -28.95 12.92 11.86
C LYS A 414 -30.36 12.39 11.67
N SER A 415 -30.93 12.55 10.48
CA SER A 415 -32.26 12.01 10.17
C SER A 415 -32.26 10.51 9.90
N MET A 416 -31.28 10.00 9.15
CA MET A 416 -31.28 8.61 8.69
C MET A 416 -30.71 7.61 9.72
N THR A 417 -30.09 8.08 10.80
CA THR A 417 -29.45 7.20 11.79
C THR A 417 -30.19 7.07 13.11
N ARG A 418 -31.36 7.73 13.25
CA ARG A 418 -32.13 7.79 14.51
C ARG A 418 -32.50 6.42 15.05
N GLU A 419 -33.04 5.55 14.20
CA GLU A 419 -33.43 4.19 14.57
C GLU A 419 -32.23 3.36 15.07
N ARG A 420 -31.09 3.46 14.37
CA ARG A 420 -29.83 2.82 14.80
C ARG A 420 -29.30 3.35 16.14
N LEU A 421 -29.67 4.58 16.49
CA LEU A 421 -29.35 5.20 17.78
C LEU A 421 -30.41 4.91 18.86
N GLY A 422 -31.40 4.06 18.59
CA GLY A 422 -32.49 3.73 19.53
C GLY A 422 -33.49 4.88 19.74
N LEU A 423 -33.54 5.85 18.83
CA LEU A 423 -34.49 6.96 18.87
C LEU A 423 -35.68 6.67 17.95
N ASP A 424 -36.82 7.33 18.19
CA ASP A 424 -37.93 7.34 17.24
C ASP A 424 -37.39 7.75 15.85
N PRO A 425 -37.62 6.95 14.78
CA PRO A 425 -37.12 7.23 13.44
C PRO A 425 -37.56 8.61 12.90
N PHE A 426 -38.66 9.14 13.42
CA PHE A 426 -39.23 10.42 13.01
C PHE A 426 -39.43 11.33 14.22
N THR A 427 -39.58 12.63 13.99
CA THR A 427 -39.90 13.60 15.04
C THR A 427 -41.32 14.15 14.90
N GLY A 428 -42.06 13.76 13.86
CA GLY A 428 -43.43 14.18 13.64
C GLY A 428 -43.90 13.99 12.20
N LEU A 429 -45.02 14.66 11.89
CA LEU A 429 -45.62 14.71 10.57
C LEU A 429 -45.68 16.15 10.05
N ASP A 430 -45.58 16.34 8.73
CA ASP A 430 -45.85 17.63 8.10
C ASP A 430 -47.35 17.83 7.78
N HIS A 431 -47.70 18.99 7.21
CA HIS A 431 -49.07 19.32 6.80
C HIS A 431 -49.70 18.36 5.78
N LYS A 432 -48.90 17.59 5.04
CA LYS A 432 -49.36 16.56 4.10
C LYS A 432 -49.41 15.17 4.73
N LYS A 433 -49.14 15.08 6.04
CA LYS A 433 -48.98 13.84 6.81
C LYS A 433 -47.79 12.99 6.35
N ASP A 434 -46.79 13.60 5.72
CA ASP A 434 -45.51 12.94 5.45
C ASP A 434 -44.68 12.90 6.73
N ARG A 435 -43.89 11.84 6.90
CA ARG A 435 -43.02 11.67 8.06
C ARG A 435 -41.83 12.62 7.96
N ILE A 436 -41.47 13.25 9.07
CA ILE A 436 -40.37 14.21 9.10
C ILE A 436 -39.41 13.95 10.25
N VAL A 437 -38.16 14.36 10.04
CA VAL A 437 -37.21 14.63 11.12
C VAL A 437 -36.91 16.11 11.11
N ARG A 438 -37.21 16.78 12.23
CA ARG A 438 -36.94 18.19 12.47
C ARG A 438 -36.11 18.33 13.74
N GLN A 439 -34.95 18.95 13.63
CA GLN A 439 -34.04 19.14 14.75
C GLN A 439 -33.25 20.43 14.60
N GLU A 440 -32.81 20.97 15.74
CA GLU A 440 -31.88 22.09 15.79
C GLU A 440 -30.51 21.68 15.20
N LEU A 441 -29.99 22.56 14.35
CA LEU A 441 -28.66 22.49 13.76
C LEU A 441 -28.20 23.95 13.59
N PRO A 442 -27.50 24.51 14.57
CA PRO A 442 -27.04 25.88 14.52
C PRO A 442 -26.21 26.14 13.26
N GLY A 443 -26.49 27.24 12.57
CA GLY A 443 -25.86 27.55 11.29
C GLY A 443 -26.28 26.61 10.15
N ALA A 444 -27.47 25.99 10.20
CA ALA A 444 -27.95 25.09 9.15
C ALA A 444 -27.92 25.76 7.76
N GLY A 445 -28.27 27.04 7.68
CA GLY A 445 -28.19 27.78 6.43
C GLY A 445 -28.86 29.14 6.45
N ARG A 446 -29.22 29.60 5.26
CA ARG A 446 -29.91 30.88 5.01
C ARG A 446 -31.04 30.69 4.00
N GLY A 447 -31.94 31.65 3.90
CA GLY A 447 -33.07 31.56 2.96
C GLY A 447 -33.95 32.79 2.91
N TYR A 448 -34.82 32.87 1.91
CA TYR A 448 -35.76 33.97 1.76
C TYR A 448 -37.20 33.56 2.11
N LYS A 449 -37.88 34.49 2.77
CA LYS A 449 -39.31 34.42 3.06
C LYS A 449 -40.09 35.32 2.10
N PRO A 450 -41.08 34.78 1.36
CA PRO A 450 -41.92 35.59 0.47
C PRO A 450 -42.57 36.75 1.22
N ASN A 451 -42.58 37.92 0.59
CA ASN A 451 -43.21 39.11 1.13
C ASN A 451 -44.58 39.31 0.48
N LYS A 452 -45.64 39.28 1.31
CA LYS A 452 -47.03 39.36 0.84
C LYS A 452 -47.43 40.77 0.37
N LYS A 453 -46.75 41.81 0.85
CA LYS A 453 -47.06 43.21 0.53
C LYS A 453 -46.29 43.71 -0.68
N ASP A 454 -45.07 43.23 -0.86
CA ASP A 454 -44.18 43.57 -1.97
C ASP A 454 -43.53 42.29 -2.49
N LYS A 455 -44.06 41.76 -3.60
CA LYS A 455 -43.66 40.44 -4.12
C LYS A 455 -42.21 40.41 -4.58
N GLU A 456 -41.65 41.54 -5.02
CA GLU A 456 -40.28 41.63 -5.56
C GLU A 456 -39.23 41.76 -4.45
N ASN A 457 -39.66 41.96 -3.20
CA ASN A 457 -38.77 42.19 -2.06
C ASN A 457 -38.98 41.16 -0.93
N PRO A 458 -38.58 39.88 -1.14
CA PRO A 458 -38.64 38.86 -0.10
C PRO A 458 -37.63 39.14 1.02
N LYS A 459 -37.95 38.73 2.25
CA LYS A 459 -37.11 38.97 3.43
C LYS A 459 -36.05 37.88 3.57
N LEU A 460 -34.77 38.25 3.58
CA LEU A 460 -33.66 37.34 3.86
C LEU A 460 -33.60 36.98 5.35
N ASN A 461 -33.36 35.71 5.64
CA ASN A 461 -32.95 35.21 6.94
C ASN A 461 -31.57 34.53 6.79
N GLU A 462 -30.55 35.14 7.39
CA GLU A 462 -29.15 34.66 7.38
C GLU A 462 -28.87 33.54 8.39
N SER A 463 -29.83 33.21 9.26
CA SER A 463 -29.62 32.32 10.41
C SER A 463 -30.75 31.31 10.59
N LEU A 464 -30.89 30.41 9.60
CA LEU A 464 -31.71 29.21 9.76
C LEU A 464 -30.94 28.22 10.64
N ASN A 465 -31.42 28.02 11.87
CA ASN A 465 -30.76 27.19 12.89
C ASN A 465 -31.44 25.83 13.09
N TRP A 466 -32.38 25.47 12.23
CA TRP A 466 -33.07 24.19 12.24
C TRP A 466 -33.03 23.57 10.84
N PHE A 467 -33.24 22.26 10.78
CA PHE A 467 -33.43 21.57 9.50
C PHE A 467 -34.65 20.65 9.57
N GLU A 468 -35.21 20.33 8.41
CA GLU A 468 -36.24 19.31 8.25
C GLU A 468 -35.86 18.38 7.10
N VAL A 469 -35.92 17.07 7.33
CA VAL A 469 -35.84 16.03 6.30
C VAL A 469 -37.19 15.33 6.22
N LYS A 470 -37.74 15.23 5.02
CA LYS A 470 -39.02 14.57 4.76
C LYS A 470 -38.83 13.20 4.16
N PHE A 471 -39.73 12.31 4.55
CA PHE A 471 -39.72 10.90 4.18
C PHE A 471 -41.05 10.52 3.53
N SER A 472 -40.99 9.65 2.53
CA SER A 472 -42.15 9.01 1.94
C SER A 472 -42.85 8.12 2.97
N LYS A 473 -44.04 7.62 2.62
CA LYS A 473 -44.76 6.64 3.46
C LYS A 473 -43.94 5.37 3.73
N ASP A 474 -43.08 5.00 2.79
CA ASP A 474 -42.18 3.84 2.87
C ASP A 474 -40.90 4.13 3.69
N GLY A 475 -40.78 5.33 4.27
CA GLY A 475 -39.62 5.72 5.07
C GLY A 475 -38.39 6.12 4.26
N VAL A 476 -38.53 6.39 2.96
CA VAL A 476 -37.43 6.83 2.09
C VAL A 476 -37.33 8.36 2.12
N PRO A 477 -36.15 8.95 2.43
CA PRO A 477 -36.00 10.41 2.41
C PRO A 477 -36.14 10.91 0.98
N TYR A 478 -36.86 12.03 0.77
CA TYR A 478 -37.02 12.62 -0.56
C TYR A 478 -36.59 14.08 -0.65
N THR A 479 -36.49 14.79 0.48
CA THR A 479 -35.95 16.15 0.52
C THR A 479 -35.48 16.53 1.92
N GLY A 480 -34.48 17.40 2.00
CA GLY A 480 -33.95 17.97 3.23
C GLY A 480 -33.63 19.45 3.03
N PHE A 481 -33.94 20.29 4.01
CA PHE A 481 -33.71 21.73 3.89
C PHE A 481 -33.54 22.42 5.25
N PRO A 482 -32.75 23.51 5.32
CA PRO A 482 -32.73 24.39 6.48
C PRO A 482 -34.06 25.14 6.64
N MET A 483 -34.42 25.44 7.88
CA MET A 483 -35.62 26.17 8.22
C MET A 483 -35.48 26.96 9.52
N GLU A 484 -36.44 27.86 9.75
CA GLU A 484 -36.63 28.53 11.04
C GLU A 484 -37.26 27.55 12.04
N LYS A 485 -37.08 27.81 13.34
CA LYS A 485 -37.82 27.10 14.38
C LYS A 485 -39.32 27.35 14.16
N LYS A 486 -40.09 26.28 13.97
CA LYS A 486 -41.55 26.31 13.81
C LYS A 486 -42.25 26.08 15.12
#